data_AF-A0A9D3LJR7-F1
#
_entry.id   AF-A0A9D3LJR7-F1
#
_cell.length_a   1.000
_cell.length_b   1.000
_cell.length_c   1.000
_cell.angle_alpha   90.00
_cell.angle_beta   90.00
_cell.angle_gamma   90.00
#
_symmetry.space_group_name_H-M   'P 1'
#
loop_
_entity.id
_entity.type
_entity.pdbx_description
1 polymer ?
#
loop_
_entity_poly.entity_id
_entity_poly.type
_entity_poly.pdbx_seq_one_letter_code
_entity_poly.pdbx_strand_id
1 'polypeptide(L)'
;MNERCRNSAAMNRLMKFREDEVKSIYHERALLHNLLEVCQKLQEYITVDVEDLESKLGVTVEEKTLDNFMEVHQLDNISSEKLGVVTCFELPPGMREMAEALHMFRDSFIFNMCWKNQAKALSRSDDITGEMGAAPVIRASFHEIHKEVFQPCYCRYREIYNNLRSGGLTLQEVDDIFEDYKDKYDDLTNDLQIMCGIESSKDKHWIDRRVQQIEQYHELHLALESAMVIMDVKQLLCLQGDFHIVDTLLGATDAEFKRKTLDRIDNDLIKVKKEVAMTEEQRLCLQELYLRKNFIMWLKEALQDLNELKVFVDLASISAGENDLDVDRVACFHDAVLGYSSVLYELKPDAGFRAFRKALGKLWKALNNDRHLPKKLRDTARHLEWLKTVKESHGSVELSSLSLASAINKKGLYIIRAQNQKKLTLDTTLKLEILEGHTEQSQQQEVRGMRSYSLEDLQELLNKLMLISGRGDQGQKEEVDHFSEVFSSVRGWH
;
A
#
# COMPACT_ATOMS: atom_id res chain seq x y z
N MET A 1 15.96 -80.29 4.57
CA MET A 1 15.18 -79.04 4.57
C MET A 1 14.60 -78.86 5.97
N ASN A 2 15.08 -77.87 6.73
CA ASN A 2 14.74 -77.70 8.14
C ASN A 2 13.22 -77.48 8.33
N GLU A 3 12.55 -78.32 9.12
CA GLU A 3 11.13 -78.16 9.51
C GLU A 3 10.83 -76.80 10.18
N ARG A 4 11.88 -76.12 10.66
CA ARG A 4 11.85 -74.79 11.28
C ARG A 4 11.42 -73.66 10.34
N CYS A 5 11.68 -73.79 9.03
CA CYS A 5 11.27 -72.79 8.03
C CYS A 5 9.78 -72.89 7.64
N ARG A 6 9.02 -73.88 8.15
CA ARG A 6 7.58 -74.02 7.87
C ARG A 6 6.69 -73.16 8.77
N ASN A 7 7.23 -72.56 9.83
CA ASN A 7 6.48 -71.64 10.70
C ASN A 7 6.44 -70.23 10.07
N SER A 8 5.37 -69.96 9.31
CA SER A 8 5.17 -68.68 8.61
C SER A 8 5.26 -67.46 9.53
N ALA A 9 4.80 -67.56 10.78
CA ALA A 9 4.87 -66.44 11.73
C ALA A 9 6.29 -66.15 12.24
N ALA A 10 7.13 -67.18 12.41
CA ALA A 10 8.54 -66.99 12.77
C ALA A 10 9.33 -66.40 11.60
N MET A 11 9.07 -66.88 10.37
CA MET A 11 9.71 -66.34 9.17
C MET A 11 9.31 -64.89 8.89
N ASN A 12 8.04 -64.53 9.04
CA ASN A 12 7.57 -63.15 8.88
C ASN A 12 8.18 -62.19 9.92
N ARG A 13 8.36 -62.65 11.16
CA ARG A 13 9.06 -61.86 12.19
C ARG A 13 10.54 -61.66 11.85
N LEU A 14 11.23 -62.71 11.40
CA LEU A 14 12.62 -62.61 10.98
C LEU A 14 12.79 -61.68 9.78
N MET A 15 11.89 -61.74 8.80
CA MET A 15 11.88 -60.81 7.66
C MET A 15 11.73 -59.36 8.10
N LYS A 16 10.83 -59.09 9.05
CA LYS A 16 10.67 -57.75 9.63
C LYS A 16 11.92 -57.29 10.37
N PHE A 17 12.55 -58.17 11.17
CA PHE A 17 13.83 -57.84 11.81
C PHE A 17 14.90 -57.51 10.79
N ARG A 18 15.05 -58.29 9.71
CA ARG A 18 16.02 -58.01 8.65
C ARG A 18 15.75 -56.68 7.96
N GLU A 19 14.49 -56.33 7.75
CA GLU A 19 14.10 -55.03 7.20
C GLU A 19 14.47 -53.88 8.15
N ASP A 20 14.18 -54.01 9.45
CA ASP A 20 14.48 -53.01 10.47
C ASP A 20 15.99 -52.85 10.70
N GLU A 21 16.76 -53.94 10.68
CA GLU A 21 18.22 -53.96 10.76
C GLU A 21 18.87 -53.25 9.58
N VAL A 22 18.43 -53.55 8.35
CA VAL A 22 18.90 -52.87 7.14
C VAL A 22 18.55 -51.38 7.20
N LYS A 23 17.32 -51.02 7.59
CA LYS A 23 16.91 -49.62 7.78
C LYS A 23 17.79 -48.90 8.80
N SER A 24 18.16 -49.57 9.89
CA SER A 24 19.02 -48.99 10.94
C SER A 24 20.42 -48.67 10.40
N ILE A 25 21.01 -49.55 9.58
CA ILE A 25 22.31 -49.29 8.94
C ILE A 25 22.24 -48.08 8.00
N TYR A 26 21.22 -48.02 7.13
CA TYR A 26 21.06 -46.89 6.22
C TYR A 26 20.72 -45.59 6.95
N HIS A 27 20.02 -45.65 8.08
CA HIS A 27 19.76 -44.50 8.93
C HIS A 27 21.06 -43.94 9.52
N GLU A 28 21.89 -44.77 10.17
CA GLU A 28 23.18 -44.35 10.72
C GLU A 28 24.12 -43.79 9.64
N ARG A 29 24.12 -44.41 8.44
CA ARG A 29 24.85 -43.88 7.28
C ARG A 29 24.33 -42.50 6.85
N ALA A 30 23.01 -42.28 6.89
CA ALA A 30 22.42 -40.98 6.58
C ALA A 30 22.74 -39.92 7.63
N LEU A 31 22.83 -40.29 8.92
CA LEU A 31 23.27 -39.39 10.00
C LEU A 31 24.71 -38.93 9.76
N LEU A 32 25.62 -39.86 9.46
CA LEU A 32 27.01 -39.56 9.11
C LEU A 32 27.11 -38.65 7.88
N HIS A 33 26.36 -38.97 6.82
CA HIS A 33 26.38 -38.21 5.58
C HIS A 33 25.95 -36.75 5.82
N ASN A 34 24.84 -36.55 6.54
CA ASN A 34 24.34 -35.21 6.83
C ASN A 34 25.28 -34.43 7.75
N LEU A 35 25.87 -35.10 8.73
CA LEU A 35 26.88 -34.50 9.59
C LEU A 35 28.09 -34.03 8.77
N LEU A 36 28.57 -34.86 7.83
CA LEU A 36 29.67 -34.50 6.93
C LEU A 36 29.30 -33.30 6.05
N GLU A 37 28.13 -33.33 5.40
CA GLU A 37 27.67 -32.25 4.51
C GLU A 37 27.59 -30.91 5.27
N VAL A 38 27.07 -30.94 6.49
CA VAL A 38 26.96 -29.74 7.34
C VAL A 38 28.33 -29.27 7.83
N CYS A 39 29.25 -30.18 8.17
CA CYS A 39 30.63 -29.82 8.51
C CYS A 39 31.38 -29.23 7.31
N GLN A 40 31.14 -29.72 6.10
CA GLN A 40 31.70 -29.14 4.87
C GLN A 40 31.16 -27.72 4.63
N LYS A 41 29.86 -27.48 4.86
CA LYS A 41 29.27 -26.12 4.81
C LYS A 41 29.88 -25.18 5.87
N LEU A 42 30.35 -25.71 7.01
CA LEU A 42 31.05 -24.93 8.02
C LEU A 42 32.48 -24.55 7.63
N GLN A 43 33.11 -25.25 6.67
CA GLN A 43 34.48 -24.94 6.22
C GLN A 43 34.62 -23.53 5.63
N GLU A 44 33.51 -22.90 5.23
CA GLU A 44 33.45 -21.48 4.87
C GLU A 44 33.82 -20.53 6.04
N TYR A 45 33.68 -21.00 7.28
CA TYR A 45 33.80 -20.21 8.50
C TYR A 45 34.85 -20.74 9.49
N ILE A 46 35.00 -22.07 9.57
CA ILE A 46 35.81 -22.78 10.58
C ILE A 46 36.39 -24.05 9.93
N THR A 47 37.67 -24.35 10.15
CA THR A 47 38.28 -25.63 9.72
C THR A 47 37.84 -26.77 10.63
N VAL A 48 37.20 -27.78 10.04
CA VAL A 48 36.74 -28.99 10.74
C VAL A 48 37.52 -30.19 10.22
N ASP A 49 38.03 -31.01 11.14
CA ASP A 49 38.68 -32.28 10.80
C ASP A 49 37.61 -33.34 10.48
N VAL A 50 37.46 -33.70 9.21
CA VAL A 50 36.41 -34.61 8.72
C VAL A 50 36.96 -35.96 8.24
N GLU A 51 38.26 -36.22 8.35
CA GLU A 51 38.91 -37.43 7.82
C GLU A 51 38.31 -38.72 8.41
N ASP A 52 38.01 -38.74 9.71
CA ASP A 52 37.35 -39.88 10.38
C ASP A 52 35.95 -40.14 9.81
N LEU A 53 35.16 -39.09 9.54
CA LEU A 53 33.82 -39.21 8.97
C LEU A 53 33.86 -39.71 7.52
N GLU A 54 34.80 -39.20 6.72
CA GLU A 54 34.99 -39.62 5.32
C GLU A 54 35.44 -41.09 5.25
N SER A 55 36.35 -41.50 6.14
CA SER A 55 36.80 -42.90 6.22
C SER A 55 35.67 -43.86 6.60
N LYS A 56 34.78 -43.45 7.51
CA LYS A 56 33.59 -44.19 7.91
C LYS A 56 32.58 -44.28 6.77
N LEU A 57 32.32 -43.20 6.05
CA LEU A 57 31.39 -43.20 4.90
C LEU A 57 31.92 -43.98 3.69
N GLY A 58 33.23 -44.12 3.55
CA GLY A 58 33.90 -44.92 2.51
C GLY A 58 33.67 -46.42 2.60
N VAL A 59 33.01 -46.91 3.66
CA VAL A 59 32.62 -48.33 3.77
C VAL A 59 31.44 -48.65 2.84
N THR A 60 31.66 -49.51 1.84
CA THR A 60 30.58 -50.06 0.99
C THR A 60 29.71 -51.00 1.82
N VAL A 61 28.46 -50.62 2.07
CA VAL A 61 27.53 -51.42 2.88
C VAL A 61 27.05 -52.64 2.10
N GLU A 62 26.94 -52.48 0.78
CA GLU A 62 26.44 -53.45 -0.19
C GLU A 62 27.37 -54.66 -0.36
N GLU A 63 28.64 -54.53 0.02
CA GLU A 63 29.67 -55.57 -0.11
C GLU A 63 29.88 -56.38 1.19
N LYS A 64 29.17 -56.03 2.27
CA LYS A 64 29.36 -56.60 3.61
C LYS A 64 28.09 -57.31 4.11
N THR A 65 28.29 -58.33 4.93
CA THR A 65 27.20 -59.05 5.62
C THR A 65 26.73 -58.28 6.87
N LEU A 66 25.45 -58.44 7.26
CA LEU A 66 24.81 -57.69 8.37
C LEU A 66 25.50 -57.86 9.72
N ASP A 67 26.08 -59.02 9.97
CA ASP A 67 26.85 -59.36 11.18
C ASP A 67 28.15 -58.55 11.31
N ASN A 68 28.63 -57.92 10.23
CA ASN A 68 29.72 -56.96 10.32
C ASN A 68 29.29 -55.63 10.96
N PHE A 69 27.99 -55.32 10.94
CA PHE A 69 27.46 -54.03 11.38
C PHE A 69 26.72 -54.10 12.71
N MET A 70 26.23 -55.27 13.12
CA MET A 70 25.40 -55.45 14.31
C MET A 70 25.29 -56.92 14.73
N GLU A 71 24.86 -57.15 15.98
CA GLU A 71 24.39 -58.47 16.40
C GLU A 71 22.99 -58.74 15.83
N VAL A 72 22.88 -59.63 14.85
CA VAL A 72 21.63 -59.88 14.12
C VAL A 72 20.63 -60.75 14.90
N HIS A 73 19.34 -60.47 14.74
CA HIS A 73 18.27 -61.30 15.30
C HIS A 73 18.33 -62.72 14.72
N GLN A 74 18.30 -63.73 15.58
CA GLN A 74 18.18 -65.14 15.19
C GLN A 74 16.71 -65.59 15.27
N LEU A 75 16.37 -66.65 14.54
CA LEU A 75 15.00 -67.15 14.38
C LEU A 75 14.29 -67.47 15.72
N ASP A 76 15.05 -67.89 16.74
CA ASP A 76 14.54 -68.40 18.02
C ASP A 76 14.85 -67.48 19.22
N ASN A 77 15.52 -66.33 19.01
CA ASN A 77 15.96 -65.46 20.11
C ASN A 77 14.85 -64.50 20.57
N ILE A 78 14.71 -64.38 21.89
CA ILE A 78 13.92 -63.31 22.53
C ILE A 78 14.75 -62.02 22.41
N SER A 79 14.10 -60.93 22.03
CA SER A 79 14.71 -59.61 21.86
C SER A 79 15.56 -59.23 23.08
N SER A 80 16.84 -58.94 22.84
CA SER A 80 17.80 -58.36 23.77
C SER A 80 18.05 -56.92 23.33
N GLU A 81 18.30 -56.00 24.27
CA GLU A 81 18.53 -54.57 23.99
C GLU A 81 19.73 -54.31 23.05
N LYS A 82 20.62 -55.29 22.87
CA LYS A 82 21.80 -55.20 21.99
C LYS A 82 21.58 -55.75 20.58
N LEU A 83 20.49 -56.48 20.34
CA LEU A 83 20.22 -57.09 19.03
C LEU A 83 19.68 -56.03 18.06
N GLY A 84 20.25 -55.98 16.85
CA GLY A 84 19.88 -55.03 15.80
C GLY A 84 20.43 -53.61 15.97
N VAL A 85 21.28 -53.36 16.98
CA VAL A 85 21.96 -52.07 17.16
C VAL A 85 23.19 -52.02 16.27
N VAL A 86 23.31 -50.99 15.45
CA VAL A 86 24.47 -50.78 14.58
C VAL A 86 25.69 -50.44 15.44
N THR A 87 26.70 -51.32 15.44
CA THR A 87 27.98 -51.17 16.15
C THR A 87 29.08 -50.61 15.26
N CYS A 88 28.88 -50.62 13.93
CA CYS A 88 29.71 -49.84 13.02
C CYS A 88 29.24 -48.39 13.01
N PHE A 89 30.17 -47.45 12.86
CA PHE A 89 29.88 -46.00 12.84
C PHE A 89 29.55 -45.37 14.20
N GLU A 90 29.95 -45.98 15.33
CA GLU A 90 29.73 -45.40 16.66
C GLU A 90 30.17 -43.92 16.72
N LEU A 91 29.18 -43.06 16.89
CA LEU A 91 29.38 -41.64 17.15
C LEU A 91 29.34 -41.42 18.67
N PRO A 92 30.22 -40.57 19.23
CA PRO A 92 30.09 -40.12 20.60
C PRO A 92 28.66 -39.60 20.86
N PRO A 93 28.09 -39.79 22.06
CA PRO A 93 26.69 -39.46 22.33
C PRO A 93 26.26 -38.04 21.90
N GLY A 94 27.10 -37.02 22.15
CA GLY A 94 26.81 -35.64 21.70
C GLY A 94 26.88 -35.46 20.18
N MET A 95 27.77 -36.19 19.49
CA MET A 95 27.82 -36.17 18.03
C MET A 95 26.61 -36.88 17.42
N ARG A 96 26.13 -37.96 18.06
CA ARG A 96 24.90 -38.65 17.67
C ARG A 96 23.68 -37.74 17.82
N GLU A 97 23.54 -37.09 18.98
CA GLU A 97 22.46 -36.11 19.23
C GLU A 97 22.44 -35.01 18.17
N MET A 98 23.61 -34.44 17.88
CA MET A 98 23.77 -33.46 16.81
C MET A 98 23.38 -34.04 15.45
N ALA A 99 23.87 -35.22 15.08
CA ALA A 99 23.57 -35.83 13.78
C ALA A 99 22.08 -36.15 13.61
N GLU A 100 21.40 -36.62 14.66
CA GLU A 100 19.95 -36.87 14.65
C GLU A 100 19.16 -35.57 14.43
N ALA A 101 19.52 -34.50 15.15
CA ALA A 101 18.91 -33.19 14.96
C ALA A 101 19.17 -32.63 13.55
N LEU A 102 20.42 -32.70 13.07
CA LEU A 102 20.78 -32.27 11.72
C LEU A 102 20.02 -33.06 10.65
N HIS A 103 19.84 -34.37 10.82
CA HIS A 103 19.07 -35.19 9.90
C HIS A 103 17.59 -34.83 9.90
N MET A 104 17.02 -34.54 11.08
CA MET A 104 15.61 -34.18 11.24
C MET A 104 15.29 -32.80 10.66
N PHE A 105 16.16 -31.81 10.88
CA PHE A 105 15.92 -30.41 10.53
C PHE A 105 16.69 -29.95 9.29
N ARG A 106 17.28 -30.86 8.51
CA ARG A 106 18.11 -30.53 7.33
C ARG A 106 17.43 -29.60 6.34
N ASP A 107 16.13 -29.81 6.14
CA ASP A 107 15.29 -29.10 5.16
C ASP A 107 14.68 -27.82 5.76
N SER A 108 14.96 -27.52 7.05
CA SER A 108 14.53 -26.29 7.71
C SER A 108 15.49 -25.14 7.40
N PHE A 109 14.99 -24.11 6.75
CA PHE A 109 15.75 -22.89 6.50
C PHE A 109 16.03 -22.14 7.80
N ILE A 110 15.06 -22.06 8.73
CA ILE A 110 15.24 -21.41 10.04
C ILE A 110 16.35 -22.08 10.85
N PHE A 111 16.41 -23.42 10.85
CA PHE A 111 17.49 -24.16 11.52
C PHE A 111 18.85 -23.85 10.88
N ASN A 112 18.93 -23.90 9.55
CA ASN A 112 20.15 -23.57 8.81
C ASN A 112 20.60 -22.11 9.05
N MET A 113 19.66 -21.17 9.20
CA MET A 113 19.94 -19.79 9.58
C MET A 113 20.56 -19.71 10.99
N CYS A 114 19.98 -20.40 11.97
CA CYS A 114 20.53 -20.46 13.34
C CYS A 114 21.95 -21.03 13.34
N TRP A 115 22.16 -22.11 12.58
CA TRP A 115 23.45 -22.78 12.44
C TRP A 115 24.52 -21.86 11.87
N LYS A 116 24.22 -21.21 10.73
CA LYS A 116 25.12 -20.25 10.09
C LYS A 116 25.45 -19.05 10.99
N ASN A 117 24.47 -18.55 11.74
CA ASN A 117 24.69 -17.41 12.63
C ASN A 117 25.64 -17.76 13.79
N GLN A 118 25.52 -18.95 14.37
CA GLN A 118 26.44 -19.40 15.43
C GLN A 118 27.83 -19.71 14.89
N ALA A 119 27.94 -20.32 13.70
CA ALA A 119 29.22 -20.52 13.04
C ALA A 119 29.97 -19.20 12.82
N LYS A 120 29.27 -18.17 12.31
CA LYS A 120 29.84 -16.82 12.13
C LYS A 120 30.22 -16.14 13.45
N ALA A 121 29.45 -16.36 14.51
CA ALA A 121 29.76 -15.81 15.83
C ALA A 121 31.08 -16.39 16.36
N LEU A 122 31.28 -17.70 16.20
CA LEU A 122 32.51 -18.38 16.60
C LEU A 122 33.73 -17.90 15.80
N SER A 123 33.59 -17.68 14.48
CA SER A 123 34.67 -17.10 13.66
C SER A 123 35.10 -15.70 14.12
N ARG A 124 34.18 -14.90 14.68
CA ARG A 124 34.44 -13.51 15.10
C ARG A 124 35.03 -13.37 16.50
N SER A 125 34.84 -14.36 17.38
CA SER A 125 35.37 -14.29 18.75
C SER A 125 36.91 -14.37 18.82
N ASP A 126 37.57 -14.94 17.80
CA ASP A 126 39.04 -15.06 17.74
C ASP A 126 39.74 -13.83 17.12
N ASP A 127 39.02 -12.99 16.35
CA ASP A 127 39.55 -11.74 15.77
C ASP A 127 39.96 -10.71 16.85
N ILE A 128 39.39 -10.81 18.06
CA ILE A 128 39.70 -9.91 19.18
C ILE A 128 41.05 -10.27 19.83
N THR A 129 41.58 -11.47 19.57
CA THR A 129 42.81 -11.99 20.19
C THR A 129 44.00 -12.16 19.23
N GLY A 130 43.83 -11.97 17.92
CA GLY A 130 44.86 -12.22 16.90
C GLY A 130 45.31 -10.96 16.14
N GLU A 131 46.63 -10.84 15.91
CA GLU A 131 47.28 -9.77 15.16
C GLU A 131 46.68 -9.55 13.75
N MET A 132 46.57 -8.28 13.34
CA MET A 132 46.16 -7.85 11.99
C MET A 132 46.95 -8.59 10.90
N GLY A 133 46.29 -9.45 10.10
CA GLY A 133 46.81 -9.79 8.77
C GLY A 133 46.51 -11.16 8.17
N ALA A 134 45.90 -12.10 8.89
CA ALA A 134 45.51 -13.41 8.33
C ALA A 134 44.08 -13.77 8.75
N ALA A 135 43.27 -14.28 7.81
CA ALA A 135 41.95 -14.81 8.13
C ALA A 135 42.08 -15.90 9.22
N PRO A 136 41.35 -15.83 10.34
CA PRO A 136 41.48 -16.82 11.40
C PRO A 136 40.93 -18.15 10.89
N VAL A 137 41.84 -19.09 10.65
CA VAL A 137 41.49 -20.47 10.35
C VAL A 137 41.30 -21.18 11.69
N ILE A 138 40.13 -20.98 12.33
CA ILE A 138 39.80 -21.67 13.58
C ILE A 138 39.72 -23.16 13.27
N ARG A 139 40.61 -23.98 13.83
CA ARG A 139 40.49 -25.43 13.76
C ARG A 139 39.63 -25.89 14.94
N ALA A 140 38.36 -26.20 14.70
CA ALA A 140 37.45 -26.67 15.74
C ALA A 140 37.36 -28.19 15.75
N SER A 141 37.53 -28.76 16.93
CA SER A 141 37.20 -30.16 17.21
C SER A 141 35.68 -30.38 17.20
N PHE A 142 35.23 -31.62 17.01
CA PHE A 142 33.81 -31.96 17.08
C PHE A 142 33.17 -31.62 18.43
N HIS A 143 33.94 -31.66 19.52
CA HIS A 143 33.43 -31.25 20.83
C HIS A 143 33.14 -29.74 20.87
N GLU A 144 34.01 -28.92 20.27
CA GLU A 144 33.81 -27.47 20.15
C GLU A 144 32.66 -27.14 19.21
N ILE A 145 32.53 -27.84 18.07
CA ILE A 145 31.38 -27.67 17.17
C ILE A 145 30.07 -28.00 17.90
N HIS A 146 30.05 -29.11 18.64
CA HIS A 146 28.88 -29.48 19.41
C HIS A 146 28.53 -28.42 20.48
N LYS A 147 29.52 -27.96 21.25
CA LYS A 147 29.31 -27.07 22.39
C LYS A 147 29.09 -25.62 22.02
N GLU A 148 29.86 -25.10 21.06
CA GLU A 148 29.90 -23.68 20.72
C GLU A 148 29.05 -23.34 19.48
N VAL A 149 28.70 -24.32 18.64
CA VAL A 149 27.84 -24.10 17.45
C VAL A 149 26.49 -24.79 17.60
N PHE A 150 26.47 -26.11 17.74
CA PHE A 150 25.22 -26.89 17.74
C PHE A 150 24.33 -26.57 18.92
N GLN A 151 24.84 -26.64 20.15
CA GLN A 151 24.03 -26.40 21.36
C GLN A 151 23.40 -24.99 21.34
N PRO A 152 24.14 -23.88 21.10
CA PRO A 152 23.54 -22.55 20.97
C PRO A 152 22.55 -22.44 19.80
N CYS A 153 22.85 -23.05 18.66
CA CYS A 153 21.96 -23.08 17.49
C CYS A 153 20.63 -23.76 17.84
N TYR A 154 20.70 -24.97 18.42
CA TYR A 154 19.52 -25.75 18.77
C TYR A 154 18.71 -25.10 19.89
N CYS A 155 19.37 -24.49 20.88
CA CYS A 155 18.72 -23.67 21.90
C CYS A 155 17.95 -22.50 21.28
N ARG A 156 18.55 -21.73 20.36
CA ARG A 156 17.87 -20.63 19.68
C ARG A 156 16.72 -21.12 18.80
N TYR A 157 16.90 -22.23 18.07
CA TYR A 157 15.85 -22.83 17.25
C TYR A 157 14.63 -23.26 18.11
N ARG A 158 14.89 -23.88 19.26
CA ARG A 158 13.86 -24.24 20.26
C ARG A 158 13.17 -23.01 20.86
N GLU A 159 13.92 -21.96 21.13
CA GLU A 159 13.36 -20.69 21.61
C GLU A 159 12.40 -20.08 20.59
N ILE A 160 12.79 -20.02 19.32
CA ILE A 160 11.94 -19.54 18.22
C ILE A 160 10.67 -20.39 18.15
N TYR A 161 10.78 -21.72 18.23
CA TYR A 161 9.63 -22.62 18.27
C TYR A 161 8.66 -22.31 19.42
N ASN A 162 9.18 -22.18 20.64
CA ASN A 162 8.36 -21.88 21.82
C ASN A 162 7.68 -20.51 21.71
N ASN A 163 8.40 -19.50 21.22
CA ASN A 163 7.89 -18.14 21.03
C ASN A 163 6.85 -18.06 19.92
N LEU A 164 7.00 -18.83 18.83
CA LEU A 164 5.98 -18.95 17.80
C LEU A 164 4.74 -19.62 18.34
N ARG A 165 4.86 -20.73 19.08
CA ARG A 165 3.70 -21.43 19.64
C ARG A 165 2.93 -20.53 20.61
N SER A 166 3.63 -19.90 21.54
CA SER A 166 3.04 -18.99 22.52
C SER A 166 2.59 -17.64 21.94
N GLY A 167 3.10 -17.23 20.77
CA GLY A 167 2.85 -15.90 20.19
C GLY A 167 3.74 -14.81 20.78
N GLY A 168 4.75 -15.18 21.55
CA GLY A 168 5.68 -14.27 22.24
C GLY A 168 6.81 -13.70 21.37
N LEU A 169 6.94 -14.14 20.12
CA LEU A 169 7.95 -13.62 19.21
C LEU A 169 7.70 -12.13 18.95
N THR A 170 8.73 -11.29 19.01
CA THR A 170 8.57 -9.86 18.72
C THR A 170 8.46 -9.60 17.22
N LEU A 171 7.82 -8.49 16.84
CA LEU A 171 7.71 -8.11 15.42
C LEU A 171 9.06 -7.77 14.78
N GLN A 172 10.04 -7.30 15.58
CA GLN A 172 11.42 -7.17 15.13
C GLN A 172 12.04 -8.53 14.80
N GLU A 173 11.88 -9.53 15.66
CA GLU A 173 12.38 -10.88 15.38
C GLU A 173 11.68 -11.50 14.16
N VAL A 174 10.42 -11.13 13.90
CA VAL A 174 9.73 -11.55 12.68
C VAL A 174 10.42 -10.98 11.44
N ASP A 175 10.83 -9.71 11.46
CA ASP A 175 11.61 -9.12 10.37
C ASP A 175 12.95 -9.86 10.20
N ASP A 176 13.67 -10.11 11.31
CA ASP A 176 15.01 -10.70 11.26
C ASP A 176 15.01 -12.17 10.82
N ILE A 177 13.95 -12.93 11.13
CA ILE A 177 13.88 -14.38 10.90
C ILE A 177 13.11 -14.72 9.62
N PHE A 178 12.02 -14.00 9.33
CA PHE A 178 11.06 -14.39 8.28
C PHE A 178 11.07 -13.52 7.02
N GLU A 179 11.99 -12.57 6.92
CA GLU A 179 12.09 -11.70 5.75
C GLU A 179 12.18 -12.47 4.41
N ASP A 180 12.94 -13.56 4.37
CA ASP A 180 13.13 -14.37 3.17
C ASP A 180 11.88 -15.17 2.73
N TYR A 181 10.84 -15.21 3.58
CA TYR A 181 9.54 -15.85 3.28
C TYR A 181 8.48 -14.89 2.77
N LYS A 182 8.79 -13.61 2.57
CA LYS A 182 7.87 -12.68 1.89
C LYS A 182 7.44 -13.30 0.55
N ASP A 183 6.14 -13.40 0.34
CA ASP A 183 5.48 -14.04 -0.81
C ASP A 183 5.72 -15.56 -0.97
N LYS A 184 6.26 -16.25 0.05
CA LYS A 184 6.55 -17.70 0.08
C LYS A 184 6.02 -18.39 1.33
N TYR A 185 4.74 -18.15 1.64
CA TYR A 185 4.13 -18.62 2.88
C TYR A 185 3.89 -20.15 2.92
N ASP A 186 3.85 -20.81 1.76
CA ASP A 186 3.84 -22.29 1.68
C ASP A 186 5.17 -22.87 2.16
N ASP A 187 6.30 -22.26 1.78
CA ASP A 187 7.64 -22.66 2.25
C ASP A 187 7.76 -22.44 3.75
N LEU A 188 7.23 -21.32 4.28
CA LEU A 188 7.16 -21.07 5.72
C LEU A 188 6.35 -22.14 6.44
N THR A 189 5.20 -22.51 5.88
CA THR A 189 4.33 -23.55 6.44
C THR A 189 5.08 -24.88 6.53
N ASN A 190 5.78 -25.28 5.46
CA ASN A 190 6.59 -26.50 5.44
C ASN A 190 7.72 -26.46 6.49
N ASP A 191 8.41 -25.33 6.63
CA ASP A 191 9.48 -25.18 7.61
C ASP A 191 8.96 -25.28 9.06
N LEU A 192 7.84 -24.62 9.36
CA LEU A 192 7.19 -24.74 10.67
C LEU A 192 6.69 -26.17 10.96
N GLN A 193 6.30 -26.93 9.93
CA GLN A 193 5.96 -28.35 10.07
C GLN A 193 7.20 -29.21 10.39
N ILE A 194 8.36 -28.89 9.81
CA ILE A 194 9.64 -29.55 10.13
C ILE A 194 10.03 -29.23 11.57
N MET A 195 9.88 -27.97 12.00
CA MET A 195 10.20 -27.51 13.35
C MET A 195 9.34 -28.18 14.44
N CYS A 196 8.15 -28.68 14.09
CA CYS A 196 7.38 -29.55 14.98
C CYS A 196 8.06 -30.88 15.31
N GLY A 197 9.22 -31.21 14.72
CA GLY A 197 10.05 -32.33 15.17
C GLY A 197 10.65 -32.14 16.57
N ILE A 198 10.74 -30.90 17.08
CA ILE A 198 11.32 -30.58 18.41
C ILE A 198 10.53 -31.21 19.55
N GLU A 199 9.21 -31.04 19.53
CA GLU A 199 8.29 -31.77 20.38
C GLU A 199 7.47 -32.65 19.47
N SER A 200 7.53 -33.98 19.60
CA SER A 200 6.73 -34.93 18.80
C SER A 200 5.20 -34.83 19.02
N SER A 201 4.71 -33.66 19.42
CA SER A 201 3.33 -33.27 19.55
C SER A 201 2.59 -33.37 18.22
N LYS A 202 1.37 -33.88 18.30
CA LYS A 202 0.45 -33.95 17.16
C LYS A 202 -0.27 -32.62 16.91
N ASP A 203 -0.19 -31.67 17.83
CA ASP A 203 -0.86 -30.37 17.71
C ASP A 203 -0.07 -29.43 16.79
N LYS A 204 -0.54 -29.35 15.55
CA LYS A 204 -0.01 -28.47 14.50
C LYS A 204 -0.98 -27.33 14.15
N HIS A 205 -2.07 -27.16 14.90
CA HIS A 205 -3.12 -26.19 14.58
C HIS A 205 -2.68 -24.73 14.73
N TRP A 206 -1.58 -24.48 15.45
CA TRP A 206 -1.03 -23.14 15.63
C TRP A 206 -0.30 -22.63 14.37
N ILE A 207 0.14 -23.52 13.46
CA ILE A 207 0.97 -23.16 12.29
C ILE A 207 0.21 -22.20 11.38
N ASP A 208 -0.98 -22.60 10.91
CA ASP A 208 -1.77 -21.80 9.98
C ASP A 208 -2.05 -20.40 10.52
N ARG A 209 -2.36 -20.31 11.82
CA ARG A 209 -2.56 -19.03 12.51
C ARG A 209 -1.30 -18.17 12.50
N ARG A 210 -0.12 -18.73 12.76
CA ARG A 210 1.14 -17.96 12.80
C ARG A 210 1.60 -17.55 11.41
N VAL A 211 1.47 -18.44 10.42
CA VAL A 211 1.76 -18.12 9.02
C VAL A 211 0.89 -16.95 8.57
N GLN A 212 -0.42 -17.01 8.86
CA GLN A 212 -1.33 -15.90 8.57
C GLN A 212 -0.91 -14.61 9.29
N GLN A 213 -0.54 -14.66 10.58
CA GLN A 213 -0.11 -13.44 11.29
C GLN A 213 1.16 -12.83 10.69
N ILE A 214 2.15 -13.67 10.32
CA ILE A 214 3.39 -13.22 9.68
C ILE A 214 3.09 -12.60 8.31
N GLU A 215 2.27 -13.26 7.48
CA GLU A 215 1.79 -12.71 6.21
C GLU A 215 1.10 -11.36 6.40
N GLN A 216 0.15 -11.29 7.33
CA GLN A 216 -0.61 -10.07 7.56
C GLN A 216 0.28 -8.91 8.04
N TYR A 217 1.33 -9.22 8.79
CA TYR A 217 2.35 -8.26 9.21
C TYR A 217 3.26 -7.82 8.07
N HIS A 218 3.75 -8.73 7.24
CA HIS A 218 4.55 -8.39 6.05
C HIS A 218 3.80 -7.42 5.13
N GLU A 219 2.50 -7.63 4.95
CA GLU A 219 1.62 -6.77 4.15
C GLU A 219 1.14 -5.50 4.87
N LEU A 220 1.46 -5.31 6.16
CA LEU A 220 0.95 -4.18 6.95
C LEU A 220 1.38 -2.83 6.36
N HIS A 221 2.57 -2.77 5.75
CA HIS A 221 3.11 -1.57 5.10
C HIS A 221 2.19 -1.03 3.99
N LEU A 222 1.48 -1.89 3.25
CA LEU A 222 0.56 -1.46 2.18
C LEU A 222 -0.63 -0.66 2.75
N ALA A 223 -1.12 -1.09 3.91
CA ALA A 223 -2.20 -0.39 4.60
C ALA A 223 -1.69 0.90 5.26
N LEU A 224 -0.44 0.94 5.71
CA LEU A 224 0.22 2.15 6.22
C LEU A 224 0.39 3.21 5.13
N GLU A 225 0.87 2.83 3.93
CA GLU A 225 0.95 3.76 2.80
C GLU A 225 -0.43 4.32 2.42
N SER A 226 -1.45 3.47 2.44
CA SER A 226 -2.85 3.88 2.21
C SER A 226 -3.32 4.88 3.29
N ALA A 227 -3.01 4.60 4.56
CA ALA A 227 -3.35 5.45 5.69
C ALA A 227 -2.71 6.85 5.58
N MET A 228 -1.44 6.93 5.16
CA MET A 228 -0.75 8.21 4.94
C MET A 228 -1.46 9.05 3.89
N VAL A 229 -1.79 8.47 2.73
CA VAL A 229 -2.51 9.18 1.65
C VAL A 229 -3.91 9.61 2.11
N ILE A 230 -4.60 8.80 2.90
CA ILE A 230 -5.90 9.17 3.47
C ILE A 230 -5.77 10.38 4.40
N MET A 231 -4.73 10.44 5.23
CA MET A 231 -4.48 11.58 6.11
C MET A 231 -4.12 12.85 5.35
N ASP A 232 -3.32 12.74 4.29
CA ASP A 232 -3.01 13.85 3.38
C ASP A 232 -4.30 14.44 2.77
N VAL A 233 -5.21 13.59 2.30
CA VAL A 233 -6.50 14.03 1.73
C VAL A 233 -7.46 14.54 2.79
N LYS A 234 -7.48 13.94 3.99
CA LYS A 234 -8.24 14.45 5.15
C LYS A 234 -7.84 15.89 5.45
N GLN A 235 -6.53 16.18 5.47
CA GLN A 235 -6.00 17.52 5.69
C GLN A 235 -6.35 18.47 4.54
N LEU A 236 -6.17 18.04 3.28
CA LEU A 236 -6.52 18.84 2.10
C LEU A 236 -7.98 19.28 2.09
N LEU A 237 -8.89 18.38 2.48
CA LEU A 237 -10.33 18.64 2.50
C LEU A 237 -10.82 19.21 3.84
N CYS A 238 -9.93 19.46 4.79
CA CYS A 238 -10.21 19.97 6.13
C CYS A 238 -11.26 19.16 6.90
N LEU A 239 -11.27 17.83 6.75
CA LEU A 239 -12.25 16.96 7.41
C LEU A 239 -11.94 16.82 8.91
N GLN A 240 -12.93 17.12 9.75
CA GLN A 240 -12.85 17.12 11.22
C GLN A 240 -13.55 15.92 11.87
N GLY A 241 -14.14 15.03 11.08
CA GLY A 241 -14.79 13.82 11.60
C GLY A 241 -13.80 12.80 12.17
N ASP A 242 -14.34 11.70 12.67
CA ASP A 242 -13.55 10.63 13.30
C ASP A 242 -12.76 9.79 12.27
N PHE A 243 -11.43 9.78 12.42
CA PHE A 243 -10.48 8.96 11.65
C PHE A 243 -9.58 8.10 12.56
N HIS A 244 -9.99 7.85 13.81
CA HIS A 244 -9.19 7.13 14.80
C HIS A 244 -8.71 5.74 14.34
N ILE A 245 -9.49 5.08 13.46
CA ILE A 245 -9.09 3.81 12.83
C ILE A 245 -7.81 3.92 11.99
N VAL A 246 -7.64 5.05 11.28
CA VAL A 246 -6.44 5.33 10.48
C VAL A 246 -5.28 5.72 11.40
N ASP A 247 -5.55 6.53 12.44
CA ASP A 247 -4.54 6.91 13.43
C ASP A 247 -3.98 5.69 14.19
N THR A 248 -4.86 4.75 14.55
CA THR A 248 -4.49 3.48 15.20
C THR A 248 -3.53 2.67 14.33
N LEU A 249 -3.76 2.65 13.02
CA LEU A 249 -2.90 1.97 12.08
C LEU A 249 -1.57 2.71 11.90
N LEU A 250 -1.56 4.05 11.82
CA LEU A 250 -0.35 4.84 11.69
C LEU A 250 0.59 4.72 12.90
N GLY A 251 0.02 4.55 14.11
CA GLY A 251 0.79 4.22 15.31
C GLY A 251 1.50 2.85 15.26
N ALA A 252 1.29 2.05 14.21
CA ALA A 252 2.03 0.82 13.95
C ALA A 252 3.39 1.05 13.26
N THR A 253 3.74 2.31 12.91
CA THR A 253 5.06 2.66 12.36
C THR A 253 6.12 2.89 13.43
N ASP A 254 5.71 3.03 14.69
CA ASP A 254 6.61 3.37 15.79
C ASP A 254 7.59 2.24 16.11
N ALA A 255 8.81 2.59 16.51
CA ALA A 255 9.81 1.62 16.99
C ALA A 255 9.29 0.80 18.19
N GLU A 256 8.34 1.34 18.95
CA GLU A 256 7.65 0.64 20.02
C GLU A 256 6.73 -0.48 19.49
N PHE A 257 6.15 -0.31 18.30
CA PHE A 257 5.35 -1.35 17.66
C PHE A 257 6.18 -2.59 17.33
N LYS A 258 7.42 -2.42 16.86
CA LYS A 258 8.36 -3.52 16.58
C LYS A 258 8.73 -4.33 17.83
N ARG A 259 8.62 -3.75 19.03
CA ARG A 259 8.83 -4.45 20.31
C ARG A 259 7.62 -5.25 20.78
N LYS A 260 6.44 -5.03 20.18
CA LYS A 260 5.24 -5.81 20.49
C LYS A 260 5.40 -7.23 19.96
N THR A 261 4.65 -8.14 20.55
CA THR A 261 4.66 -9.55 20.14
C THR A 261 3.79 -9.77 18.90
N LEU A 262 4.00 -10.90 18.23
CA LEU A 262 3.25 -11.31 17.04
C LEU A 262 1.74 -11.41 17.30
N ASP A 263 1.34 -11.69 18.54
CA ASP A 263 -0.07 -11.66 18.94
C ASP A 263 -0.73 -10.28 18.84
N ARG A 264 0.05 -9.19 18.71
CA ARG A 264 -0.50 -7.87 18.38
C ARG A 264 -1.15 -7.82 17.00
N ILE A 265 -0.77 -8.72 16.10
CA ILE A 265 -1.43 -8.94 14.81
C ILE A 265 -2.68 -9.79 15.05
N ASP A 266 -3.64 -9.18 15.75
CA ASP A 266 -4.91 -9.77 16.10
C ASP A 266 -5.96 -9.54 15.00
N ASN A 267 -7.13 -10.16 15.15
CA ASN A 267 -8.24 -10.03 14.20
C ASN A 267 -8.73 -8.59 14.06
N ASP A 268 -8.60 -7.77 15.11
CA ASP A 268 -9.04 -6.38 15.09
C ASP A 268 -8.10 -5.53 14.24
N LEU A 269 -6.78 -5.68 14.40
CA LEU A 269 -5.79 -5.03 13.55
C LEU A 269 -5.91 -5.49 12.10
N ILE A 270 -6.11 -6.79 11.85
CA ILE A 270 -6.32 -7.32 10.51
C ILE A 270 -7.58 -6.72 9.88
N LYS A 271 -8.66 -6.55 10.65
CA LYS A 271 -9.87 -5.89 10.18
C LYS A 271 -9.58 -4.43 9.83
N VAL A 272 -8.93 -3.68 10.73
CA VAL A 272 -8.54 -2.28 10.49
C VAL A 272 -7.68 -2.15 9.22
N LYS A 273 -6.66 -3.01 9.08
CA LYS A 273 -5.81 -3.10 7.88
C LYS A 273 -6.67 -3.28 6.62
N LYS A 274 -7.58 -4.26 6.60
CA LYS A 274 -8.49 -4.50 5.45
C LYS A 274 -9.44 -3.35 5.18
N GLU A 275 -9.81 -2.57 6.20
CA GLU A 275 -10.68 -1.42 6.03
C GLU A 275 -9.98 -0.21 5.39
N VAL A 276 -8.68 -0.04 5.67
CA VAL A 276 -7.86 1.08 5.23
C VAL A 276 -7.09 0.78 3.94
N ALA A 277 -6.71 -0.48 3.72
CA ALA A 277 -5.92 -0.90 2.57
C ALA A 277 -6.60 -0.56 1.24
N MET A 278 -5.78 -0.08 0.31
CA MET A 278 -6.15 0.28 -1.06
C MET A 278 -5.23 -0.44 -2.04
N THR A 279 -5.70 -0.66 -3.27
CA THR A 279 -4.79 -1.12 -4.33
C THR A 279 -3.83 0.01 -4.70
N GLU A 280 -2.70 -0.33 -5.34
CA GLU A 280 -1.74 0.67 -5.80
C GLU A 280 -2.41 1.73 -6.72
N GLU A 281 -3.24 1.30 -7.67
CA GLU A 281 -3.95 2.21 -8.57
C GLU A 281 -4.89 3.17 -7.82
N GLN A 282 -5.61 2.67 -6.82
CA GLN A 282 -6.50 3.47 -5.98
C GLN A 282 -5.69 4.46 -5.13
N ARG A 283 -4.56 4.02 -4.57
CA ARG A 283 -3.64 4.85 -3.79
C ARG A 283 -3.09 5.98 -4.63
N LEU A 284 -2.57 5.69 -5.83
CA LEU A 284 -2.05 6.69 -6.76
C LEU A 284 -3.12 7.69 -7.22
N CYS A 285 -4.35 7.23 -7.45
CA CYS A 285 -5.50 8.08 -7.78
C CYS A 285 -5.79 9.09 -6.65
N LEU A 286 -5.86 8.63 -5.41
CA LEU A 286 -6.11 9.50 -4.25
C LEU A 286 -4.91 10.41 -3.95
N GLN A 287 -3.69 9.91 -4.12
CA GLN A 287 -2.46 10.68 -3.93
C GLN A 287 -2.35 11.84 -4.93
N GLU A 288 -2.82 11.66 -6.16
CA GLU A 288 -2.81 12.74 -7.16
C GLU A 288 -3.66 13.93 -6.73
N LEU A 289 -4.78 13.73 -6.01
CA LEU A 289 -5.56 14.83 -5.41
C LEU A 289 -4.68 15.70 -4.50
N TYR A 290 -3.91 15.07 -3.61
CA TYR A 290 -3.01 15.77 -2.70
C TYR A 290 -1.87 16.48 -3.43
N LEU A 291 -1.26 15.82 -4.43
CA LEU A 291 -0.21 16.44 -5.26
C LEU A 291 -0.72 17.67 -6.02
N ARG A 292 -2.02 17.73 -6.35
CA ARG A 292 -2.68 18.86 -7.00
C ARG A 292 -3.42 19.77 -6.03
N LYS A 293 -3.02 19.83 -4.75
CA LYS A 293 -3.67 20.64 -3.71
C LYS A 293 -4.00 22.08 -4.11
N ASN A 294 -3.11 22.79 -4.81
CA ASN A 294 -3.38 24.18 -5.24
C ASN A 294 -4.58 24.27 -6.20
N PHE A 295 -4.68 23.32 -7.14
CA PHE A 295 -5.82 23.22 -8.04
C PHE A 295 -7.09 22.83 -7.27
N ILE A 296 -7.00 21.87 -6.34
CA ILE A 296 -8.15 21.42 -5.56
C ILE A 296 -8.69 22.51 -4.62
N MET A 297 -7.81 23.28 -3.98
CA MET A 297 -8.20 24.42 -3.14
C MET A 297 -8.92 25.48 -3.98
N TRP A 298 -8.34 25.89 -5.11
CA TRP A 298 -8.99 26.81 -6.03
C TRP A 298 -10.34 26.28 -6.52
N LEU A 299 -10.40 25.00 -6.88
CA LEU A 299 -11.61 24.36 -7.39
C LEU A 299 -12.75 24.43 -6.37
N LYS A 300 -12.46 24.11 -5.10
CA LYS A 300 -13.45 24.16 -4.01
C LYS A 300 -13.88 25.59 -3.65
N GLU A 301 -13.01 26.57 -3.86
CA GLU A 301 -13.35 27.99 -3.67
C GLU A 301 -14.18 28.54 -4.83
N ALA A 302 -13.84 28.17 -6.07
CA ALA A 302 -14.44 28.72 -7.29
C ALA A 302 -15.74 28.01 -7.70
N LEU A 303 -15.90 26.74 -7.34
CA LEU A 303 -17.03 25.87 -7.67
C LEU A 303 -17.47 25.12 -6.41
N GLN A 304 -18.57 25.54 -5.80
CA GLN A 304 -19.03 24.98 -4.52
C GLN A 304 -19.77 23.64 -4.67
N ASP A 305 -20.38 23.40 -5.83
CA ASP A 305 -21.16 22.20 -6.09
C ASP A 305 -21.10 21.72 -7.55
N LEU A 306 -21.76 20.58 -7.81
CA LEU A 306 -21.84 19.99 -9.14
C LEU A 306 -22.68 20.80 -10.13
N ASN A 307 -23.58 21.67 -9.67
CA ASN A 307 -24.31 22.55 -10.56
C ASN A 307 -23.36 23.65 -11.06
N GLU A 308 -22.61 24.31 -10.18
CA GLU A 308 -21.60 25.29 -10.57
C GLU A 308 -20.53 24.70 -11.51
N LEU A 309 -20.19 23.42 -11.34
CA LEU A 309 -19.32 22.72 -12.28
C LEU A 309 -19.88 22.70 -13.70
N LYS A 310 -21.14 22.28 -13.90
CA LYS A 310 -21.77 22.21 -15.24
C LYS A 310 -21.72 23.56 -15.94
N VAL A 311 -22.01 24.59 -15.15
CA VAL A 311 -22.07 25.99 -15.57
C VAL A 311 -20.71 26.47 -16.01
N PHE A 312 -19.69 26.19 -15.20
CA PHE A 312 -18.34 26.54 -15.52
C PHE A 312 -17.84 25.81 -16.77
N VAL A 313 -18.25 24.56 -16.98
CA VAL A 313 -17.96 23.80 -18.22
C VAL A 313 -18.61 24.44 -19.44
N ASP A 314 -19.86 24.89 -19.34
CA ASP A 314 -20.53 25.62 -20.42
C ASP A 314 -19.78 26.92 -20.77
N LEU A 315 -19.37 27.69 -19.75
CA LEU A 315 -18.60 28.92 -19.93
C LEU A 315 -17.21 28.65 -20.53
N ALA A 316 -16.51 27.64 -20.02
CA ALA A 316 -15.20 27.26 -20.53
C ALA A 316 -15.26 26.77 -21.97
N SER A 317 -16.35 26.08 -22.36
CA SER A 317 -16.60 25.66 -23.74
C SER A 317 -16.79 26.86 -24.67
N ILE A 318 -17.53 27.90 -24.24
CA ILE A 318 -17.66 29.15 -24.99
C ILE A 318 -16.30 29.84 -25.13
N SER A 319 -15.51 29.90 -24.05
CA SER A 319 -14.19 30.52 -24.06
C SER A 319 -13.16 29.75 -24.89
N ALA A 320 -13.30 28.43 -25.03
CA ALA A 320 -12.43 27.60 -25.87
C ALA A 320 -12.68 27.85 -27.38
N GLY A 321 -13.91 28.23 -27.76
CA GLY A 321 -14.27 28.49 -29.14
C GLY A 321 -14.09 27.26 -30.04
N GLU A 322 -13.42 27.44 -31.17
CA GLU A 322 -13.14 26.37 -32.16
C GLU A 322 -11.72 25.79 -32.02
N ASN A 323 -10.97 26.13 -30.97
CA ASN A 323 -9.64 25.56 -30.76
C ASN A 323 -9.75 24.15 -30.20
N ASP A 324 -9.51 23.14 -31.03
CA ASP A 324 -9.55 21.72 -30.66
C ASP A 324 -8.78 21.41 -29.36
N LEU A 325 -7.60 22.02 -29.16
CA LEU A 325 -6.80 21.81 -27.96
C LEU A 325 -7.46 22.36 -26.69
N ASP A 326 -8.17 23.48 -26.80
CA ASP A 326 -8.88 24.08 -25.67
C ASP A 326 -10.20 23.35 -25.39
N VAL A 327 -10.89 22.86 -26.43
CA VAL A 327 -12.06 21.97 -26.29
C VAL A 327 -11.68 20.68 -25.55
N ASP A 328 -10.57 20.05 -25.93
CA ASP A 328 -10.04 18.86 -25.25
C ASP A 328 -9.68 19.15 -23.78
N ARG A 329 -9.16 20.35 -23.48
CA ARG A 329 -8.89 20.77 -22.09
C ARG A 329 -10.16 20.86 -21.26
N VAL A 330 -11.25 21.40 -21.83
CA VAL A 330 -12.55 21.48 -21.15
C VAL A 330 -13.11 20.10 -20.87
N ALA A 331 -13.09 19.20 -21.86
CA ALA A 331 -13.52 17.82 -21.69
C ALA A 331 -12.70 17.10 -20.62
N CYS A 332 -11.37 17.27 -20.64
CA CYS A 332 -10.46 16.71 -19.66
C CYS A 332 -10.75 17.23 -18.24
N PHE A 333 -10.98 18.54 -18.08
CA PHE A 333 -11.40 19.16 -16.81
C PHE A 333 -12.73 18.59 -16.32
N HIS A 334 -13.74 18.53 -17.17
CA HIS A 334 -15.06 17.99 -16.83
C HIS A 334 -14.94 16.55 -16.31
N ASP A 335 -14.27 15.68 -17.07
CA ASP A 335 -14.13 14.27 -16.72
C ASP A 335 -13.33 14.08 -15.43
N ALA A 336 -12.25 14.84 -15.25
CA ALA A 336 -11.47 14.81 -14.02
C ALA A 336 -12.33 15.20 -12.81
N VAL A 337 -12.93 16.39 -12.82
CA VAL A 337 -13.69 16.88 -11.66
C VAL A 337 -14.92 16.02 -11.40
N LEU A 338 -15.60 15.55 -12.44
CA LEU A 338 -16.75 14.64 -12.29
C LEU A 338 -16.32 13.30 -11.69
N GLY A 339 -15.19 12.73 -12.11
CA GLY A 339 -14.66 11.49 -11.55
C GLY A 339 -14.31 11.60 -10.06
N TYR A 340 -13.76 12.74 -9.63
CA TYR A 340 -13.43 13.02 -8.22
C TYR A 340 -14.59 13.63 -7.41
N SER A 341 -15.73 13.91 -8.03
CA SER A 341 -16.86 14.64 -7.42
C SER A 341 -17.33 14.07 -6.08
N SER A 342 -17.35 12.74 -5.95
CA SER A 342 -17.75 12.06 -4.71
C SER A 342 -16.88 12.44 -3.52
N VAL A 343 -15.57 12.64 -3.73
CA VAL A 343 -14.64 13.05 -2.67
C VAL A 343 -14.63 14.57 -2.51
N LEU A 344 -14.79 15.32 -3.59
CA LEU A 344 -14.71 16.78 -3.58
C LEU A 344 -15.95 17.47 -3.00
N TYR A 345 -17.15 16.97 -3.31
CA TYR A 345 -18.42 17.66 -3.06
C TYR A 345 -19.41 16.89 -2.16
N GLU A 346 -19.33 15.56 -2.04
CA GLU A 346 -20.28 14.81 -1.19
C GLU A 346 -19.83 14.71 0.28
N LEU A 347 -18.58 15.05 0.58
CA LEU A 347 -18.03 15.01 1.93
C LEU A 347 -18.27 16.34 2.66
N LYS A 348 -18.98 16.26 3.78
CA LYS A 348 -19.17 17.39 4.70
C LYS A 348 -17.92 17.58 5.58
N PRO A 349 -17.68 18.80 6.13
CA PRO A 349 -16.55 19.05 7.02
C PRO A 349 -16.49 18.14 8.25
N ASP A 350 -17.64 17.68 8.76
CA ASP A 350 -17.75 16.76 9.91
C ASP A 350 -17.70 15.27 9.51
N ALA A 351 -17.49 14.95 8.24
CA ALA A 351 -17.46 13.58 7.75
C ALA A 351 -16.28 12.79 8.35
N GLY A 352 -16.58 11.67 9.01
CA GLY A 352 -15.59 10.70 9.48
C GLY A 352 -15.24 9.62 8.44
N PHE A 353 -14.37 8.69 8.82
CA PHE A 353 -13.81 7.65 7.96
C PHE A 353 -14.87 6.82 7.21
N ARG A 354 -15.99 6.49 7.85
CA ARG A 354 -17.06 5.71 7.22
C ARG A 354 -17.69 6.44 6.01
N ALA A 355 -17.91 7.75 6.14
CA ALA A 355 -18.45 8.56 5.05
C ALA A 355 -17.38 8.75 3.96
N PHE A 356 -16.13 9.00 4.36
CA PHE A 356 -14.98 9.05 3.47
C PHE A 356 -14.85 7.78 2.61
N ARG A 357 -14.92 6.60 3.24
CA ARG A 357 -14.86 5.31 2.55
C ARG A 357 -16.01 5.09 1.57
N LYS A 358 -17.21 5.58 1.89
CA LYS A 358 -18.36 5.52 0.97
C LYS A 358 -18.13 6.40 -0.26
N ALA A 359 -17.53 7.59 -0.10
CA ALA A 359 -17.13 8.45 -1.20
C ALA A 359 -16.03 7.79 -2.05
N LEU A 360 -14.99 7.24 -1.42
CA LEU A 360 -13.96 6.46 -2.12
C LEU A 360 -14.55 5.31 -2.94
N GLY A 361 -15.56 4.62 -2.43
CA GLY A 361 -16.26 3.57 -3.18
C GLY A 361 -16.90 4.05 -4.50
N LYS A 362 -17.30 5.33 -4.58
CA LYS A 362 -17.77 5.94 -5.84
C LYS A 362 -16.60 6.36 -6.73
N LEU A 363 -15.55 6.93 -6.15
CA LEU A 363 -14.30 7.26 -6.86
C LEU A 363 -13.69 6.01 -7.51
N TRP A 364 -13.68 4.86 -6.85
CA TRP A 364 -13.18 3.61 -7.42
C TRP A 364 -14.00 3.12 -8.60
N LYS A 365 -15.32 3.34 -8.58
CA LYS A 365 -16.16 3.06 -9.76
C LYS A 365 -15.80 3.98 -10.92
N ALA A 366 -15.57 5.27 -10.66
CA ALA A 366 -15.13 6.21 -11.68
C ALA A 366 -13.74 5.85 -12.25
N LEU A 367 -12.79 5.49 -11.39
CA LEU A 367 -11.44 5.05 -11.79
C LEU A 367 -11.46 3.75 -12.61
N ASN A 368 -12.33 2.81 -12.26
CA ASN A 368 -12.48 1.56 -13.03
C ASN A 368 -13.07 1.81 -14.42
N ASN A 369 -13.97 2.81 -14.55
CA ASN A 369 -14.54 3.21 -15.83
C ASN A 369 -13.53 4.01 -16.68
N ASP A 370 -12.68 4.81 -16.04
CA ASP A 370 -11.62 5.60 -16.71
C ASP A 370 -10.29 5.50 -15.95
N ARG A 371 -9.40 4.62 -16.44
CA ARG A 371 -8.06 4.41 -15.87
C ARG A 371 -7.14 5.63 -16.01
N HIS A 372 -7.46 6.58 -16.89
CA HIS A 372 -6.69 7.81 -17.07
C HIS A 372 -7.14 8.94 -16.14
N LEU A 373 -8.11 8.71 -15.26
CA LEU A 373 -8.65 9.72 -14.37
C LEU A 373 -7.58 10.51 -13.56
N PRO A 374 -6.53 9.89 -12.97
CA PRO A 374 -5.47 10.63 -12.30
C PRO A 374 -4.63 11.48 -13.26
N LYS A 375 -4.38 10.98 -14.48
CA LYS A 375 -3.69 11.73 -15.53
C LYS A 375 -4.52 12.94 -15.97
N LYS A 376 -5.83 12.78 -16.16
CA LYS A 376 -6.74 13.89 -16.49
C LYS A 376 -6.67 14.98 -15.43
N LEU A 377 -6.77 14.62 -14.15
CA LEU A 377 -6.64 15.59 -13.04
C LEU A 377 -5.30 16.34 -13.07
N ARG A 378 -4.20 15.62 -13.32
CA ARG A 378 -2.87 16.20 -13.46
C ARG A 378 -2.79 17.19 -14.61
N ASP A 379 -3.32 16.83 -15.77
CA ASP A 379 -3.30 17.65 -16.98
C ASP A 379 -4.20 18.88 -16.80
N THR A 380 -5.39 18.70 -16.24
CA THR A 380 -6.28 19.81 -15.85
C THR A 380 -5.60 20.79 -14.90
N ALA A 381 -4.91 20.30 -13.86
CA ALA A 381 -4.24 21.16 -12.88
C ALA A 381 -3.09 21.98 -13.48
N ARG A 382 -2.46 21.53 -14.57
CA ARG A 382 -1.44 22.31 -15.31
C ARG A 382 -2.03 23.55 -16.00
N HIS A 383 -3.33 23.52 -16.29
CA HIS A 383 -4.06 24.60 -16.95
C HIS A 383 -4.85 25.49 -15.97
N LEU A 384 -4.51 25.46 -14.67
CA LEU A 384 -5.18 26.25 -13.63
C LEU A 384 -5.27 27.75 -13.95
N GLU A 385 -4.21 28.37 -14.49
CA GLU A 385 -4.23 29.80 -14.81
C GLU A 385 -5.21 30.14 -15.94
N TRP A 386 -5.37 29.24 -16.92
CA TRP A 386 -6.38 29.39 -17.95
C TRP A 386 -7.79 29.28 -17.35
N LEU A 387 -8.02 28.30 -16.46
CA LEU A 387 -9.31 28.12 -15.78
C LEU A 387 -9.68 29.33 -14.89
N LYS A 388 -8.70 29.92 -14.19
CA LYS A 388 -8.89 31.19 -13.46
C LYS A 388 -9.31 32.32 -14.39
N THR A 389 -8.62 32.47 -15.52
CA THR A 389 -8.96 33.49 -16.52
C THR A 389 -10.39 33.33 -17.03
N VAL A 390 -10.85 32.09 -17.29
CA VAL A 390 -12.25 31.81 -17.66
C VAL A 390 -13.21 32.26 -16.55
N LYS A 391 -12.94 31.91 -15.29
CA LYS A 391 -13.79 32.30 -14.15
C LYS A 391 -13.85 33.83 -13.97
N GLU A 392 -12.71 34.50 -14.04
CA GLU A 392 -12.58 35.95 -13.85
C GLU A 392 -13.18 36.75 -14.99
N SER A 393 -13.02 36.29 -16.24
CA SER A 393 -13.58 36.94 -17.42
C SER A 393 -15.11 36.98 -17.34
N HIS A 394 -15.73 35.88 -16.91
CA HIS A 394 -17.18 35.84 -16.73
C HIS A 394 -17.65 36.60 -15.49
N GLY A 395 -16.98 36.46 -14.34
CA GLY A 395 -17.33 37.21 -13.13
C GLY A 395 -17.25 38.73 -13.31
N SER A 396 -16.26 39.20 -14.08
CA SER A 396 -16.11 40.62 -14.41
C SER A 396 -17.20 41.12 -15.35
N VAL A 397 -17.61 40.33 -16.34
CA VAL A 397 -18.74 40.67 -17.23
C VAL A 397 -20.06 40.68 -16.45
N GLU A 398 -20.27 39.75 -15.53
CA GLU A 398 -21.46 39.70 -14.66
C GLU A 398 -21.55 40.93 -13.76
N LEU A 399 -20.50 41.22 -12.99
CA LEU A 399 -20.45 42.37 -12.08
C LEU A 399 -20.53 43.72 -12.82
N SER A 400 -19.84 43.84 -13.96
CA SER A 400 -19.87 45.08 -14.76
C SER A 400 -21.21 45.29 -15.45
N SER A 401 -21.83 44.24 -15.99
CA SER A 401 -23.15 44.34 -16.65
C SER A 401 -24.25 44.64 -15.63
N LEU A 402 -24.26 43.97 -14.47
CA LEU A 402 -25.20 44.24 -13.38
C LEU A 402 -25.01 45.65 -12.80
N SER A 403 -23.75 46.05 -12.54
CA SER A 403 -23.46 47.42 -12.07
C SER A 403 -23.91 48.48 -13.09
N LEU A 404 -23.74 48.21 -14.38
CA LEU A 404 -24.20 49.12 -15.43
C LEU A 404 -25.74 49.15 -15.47
N ALA A 405 -26.42 48.01 -15.43
CA ALA A 405 -27.89 47.93 -15.37
C ALA A 405 -28.44 48.71 -14.17
N SER A 406 -27.86 48.52 -12.98
CA SER A 406 -28.23 49.26 -11.76
C SER A 406 -27.99 50.77 -11.91
N ALA A 407 -26.88 51.18 -12.53
CA ALA A 407 -26.59 52.58 -12.80
C ALA A 407 -27.59 53.20 -13.78
N ILE A 408 -27.97 52.46 -14.84
CA ILE A 408 -28.99 52.88 -15.80
C ILE A 408 -30.35 53.04 -15.12
N ASN A 409 -30.78 52.05 -14.34
CA ASN A 409 -32.06 52.08 -13.64
C ASN A 409 -32.15 53.24 -12.64
N LYS A 410 -31.04 53.60 -11.97
CA LYS A 410 -31.01 54.67 -10.96
C LYS A 410 -30.81 56.07 -11.56
N LYS A 411 -30.04 56.20 -12.63
CA LYS A 411 -29.51 57.50 -13.11
C LYS A 411 -29.51 57.67 -14.64
N GLY A 412 -29.94 56.66 -15.39
CA GLY A 412 -29.97 56.68 -16.85
C GLY A 412 -31.09 57.58 -17.39
N LEU A 413 -30.76 58.38 -18.39
CA LEU A 413 -31.68 59.27 -19.08
C LEU A 413 -31.80 58.83 -20.54
N TYR A 414 -32.95 58.31 -20.94
CA TYR A 414 -33.25 57.99 -22.33
C TYR A 414 -33.59 59.27 -23.10
N ILE A 415 -32.85 59.53 -24.16
CA ILE A 415 -32.97 60.73 -25.00
C ILE A 415 -33.43 60.30 -26.38
N ILE A 416 -34.64 60.73 -26.74
CA ILE A 416 -35.21 60.55 -28.07
C ILE A 416 -35.11 61.90 -28.80
N ARG A 417 -34.28 61.97 -29.85
CA ARG A 417 -34.10 63.20 -30.65
C ARG A 417 -34.14 62.88 -32.13
N ALA A 418 -35.07 63.51 -32.85
CA ALA A 418 -35.02 63.56 -34.31
C ALA A 418 -33.99 64.63 -34.72
N GLN A 419 -32.74 64.22 -34.98
CA GLN A 419 -31.80 65.10 -35.66
C GLN A 419 -32.24 65.26 -37.12
N ASN A 420 -31.99 66.41 -37.74
CA ASN A 420 -32.39 66.77 -39.13
C ASN A 420 -31.76 65.84 -40.20
N GLN A 421 -32.07 64.56 -40.16
CA GLN A 421 -31.59 63.51 -41.04
C GLN A 421 -32.71 63.07 -41.98
N LYS A 422 -32.35 62.76 -43.23
CA LYS A 422 -33.29 62.37 -44.30
C LYS A 422 -33.97 61.01 -44.07
N LYS A 423 -33.48 60.20 -43.12
CA LYS A 423 -34.02 58.89 -42.75
C LYS A 423 -33.87 58.69 -41.24
N LEU A 424 -34.98 58.63 -40.52
CA LEU A 424 -35.01 58.36 -39.09
C LEU A 424 -34.96 56.85 -38.88
N THR A 425 -33.94 56.37 -38.16
CA THR A 425 -33.86 54.99 -37.68
C THR A 425 -33.74 55.00 -36.17
N LEU A 426 -34.12 53.90 -35.52
CA LEU A 426 -34.07 53.77 -34.07
C LEU A 426 -32.65 54.05 -33.54
N ASP A 427 -31.63 53.59 -34.26
CA ASP A 427 -30.20 53.76 -33.94
C ASP A 427 -29.75 55.22 -33.93
N THR A 428 -30.32 56.07 -34.80
CA THR A 428 -29.96 57.49 -34.88
C THR A 428 -30.80 58.38 -33.96
N THR A 429 -31.90 57.85 -33.43
CA THR A 429 -32.91 58.62 -32.69
C THR A 429 -32.85 58.39 -31.18
N LEU A 430 -32.46 57.19 -30.72
CA LEU A 430 -32.37 56.83 -29.31
C LEU A 430 -30.93 56.82 -28.80
N LYS A 431 -30.68 57.52 -27.69
CA LYS A 431 -29.44 57.42 -26.90
C LYS A 431 -29.76 57.36 -25.42
N LEU A 432 -28.90 56.72 -24.63
CA LEU A 432 -28.98 56.76 -23.17
C LEU A 432 -27.77 57.52 -22.63
N GLU A 433 -28.00 58.46 -21.71
CA GLU A 433 -26.92 59.18 -21.02
C GLU A 433 -26.96 58.88 -19.51
N ILE A 434 -25.81 58.58 -18.92
CA ILE A 434 -25.65 58.43 -17.47
C ILE A 434 -24.78 59.59 -16.95
N LEU A 435 -25.28 60.26 -15.91
CA LEU A 435 -24.52 61.27 -15.17
C LEU A 435 -23.64 60.59 -14.12
N GLU A 436 -22.33 60.60 -14.34
CA GLU A 436 -21.37 60.14 -13.32
C GLU A 436 -21.22 61.18 -12.22
N GLY A 437 -21.47 60.76 -10.97
CA GLY A 437 -21.10 61.52 -9.78
C GLY A 437 -19.71 61.09 -9.34
N HIS A 438 -18.80 62.05 -9.16
CA HIS A 438 -17.42 61.77 -8.74
C HIS A 438 -17.36 60.91 -7.47
N THR A 439 -16.57 59.83 -7.51
CA THR A 439 -15.84 59.35 -6.33
C THR A 439 -14.64 60.28 -6.09
N GLU A 440 -14.43 60.67 -4.84
CA GLU A 440 -13.65 61.82 -4.36
C GLU A 440 -12.12 61.80 -4.57
N GLN A 441 -11.56 61.34 -5.71
CA GLN A 441 -10.10 61.17 -5.81
C GLN A 441 -9.35 61.85 -6.96
N SER A 442 -9.97 62.74 -7.74
CA SER A 442 -9.21 63.44 -8.78
C SER A 442 -9.64 64.90 -8.92
N GLN A 443 -9.08 65.75 -8.04
CA GLN A 443 -9.06 67.19 -8.29
C GLN A 443 -8.05 67.49 -9.39
N GLN A 444 -8.49 67.48 -10.64
CA GLN A 444 -8.01 68.40 -11.69
C GLN A 444 -8.84 68.25 -12.97
N GLN A 445 -9.41 69.38 -13.37
CA GLN A 445 -10.04 69.72 -14.65
C GLN A 445 -11.43 69.16 -14.97
N GLU A 446 -12.38 70.09 -14.89
CA GLU A 446 -13.80 69.98 -15.23
C GLU A 446 -14.02 69.59 -16.70
N VAL A 447 -14.37 68.33 -16.92
CA VAL A 447 -15.31 67.94 -17.97
C VAL A 447 -16.32 67.02 -17.31
N ARG A 448 -17.59 67.45 -17.21
CA ARG A 448 -18.70 66.54 -16.87
C ARG A 448 -18.74 65.46 -17.95
N GLY A 449 -18.15 64.30 -17.68
CA GLY A 449 -18.24 63.15 -18.57
C GLY A 449 -19.64 62.55 -18.46
N MET A 450 -20.58 62.99 -19.31
CA MET A 450 -21.77 62.18 -19.60
C MET A 450 -21.31 60.96 -20.39
N ARG A 451 -21.52 59.75 -19.86
CA ARG A 451 -21.35 58.52 -20.65
C ARG A 451 -22.61 58.31 -21.47
N SER A 452 -22.46 58.38 -22.80
CA SER A 452 -23.55 58.12 -23.75
C SER A 452 -23.44 56.70 -24.30
N TYR A 453 -24.54 55.96 -24.28
CA TYR A 453 -24.68 54.61 -24.83
C TYR A 453 -25.62 54.66 -26.04
N SER A 454 -25.21 53.99 -27.11
CA SER A 454 -25.99 53.80 -28.33
C SER A 454 -27.06 52.72 -28.15
N LEU A 455 -27.97 52.58 -29.13
CA LEU A 455 -28.93 51.48 -29.11
C LEU A 455 -28.23 50.10 -29.15
N GLU A 456 -27.14 49.98 -29.92
CA GLU A 456 -26.35 48.76 -30.03
C GLU A 456 -25.74 48.37 -28.67
N ASP A 457 -25.17 49.34 -27.94
CA ASP A 457 -24.61 49.10 -26.60
C ASP A 457 -25.68 48.60 -25.60
N LEU A 458 -26.89 49.14 -25.69
CA LEU A 458 -28.01 48.74 -24.82
C LEU A 458 -28.58 47.38 -25.19
N GLN A 459 -28.58 47.02 -26.49
CA GLN A 459 -28.94 45.68 -26.95
C GLN A 459 -27.89 44.65 -26.53
N GLU A 460 -26.60 44.99 -26.61
CA GLU A 460 -25.52 44.14 -26.15
C GLU A 460 -25.60 43.92 -24.63
N LEU A 461 -25.86 44.99 -23.86
CA LEU A 461 -26.10 44.90 -22.43
C LEU A 461 -27.30 44.01 -22.11
N LEU A 462 -28.42 44.18 -22.82
CA LEU A 462 -29.59 43.32 -22.64
C LEU A 462 -29.26 41.86 -22.90
N ASN A 463 -28.57 41.54 -23.99
CA ASN A 463 -28.15 40.18 -24.31
C ASN A 463 -27.26 39.59 -23.22
N LYS A 464 -26.29 40.37 -22.70
CA LYS A 464 -25.45 39.98 -21.56
C LYS A 464 -26.29 39.69 -20.32
N LEU A 465 -27.20 40.58 -19.94
CA LEU A 465 -28.05 40.42 -18.75
C LEU A 465 -29.02 39.23 -18.84
N MET A 466 -29.55 38.94 -20.04
CA MET A 466 -30.44 37.79 -20.26
C MET A 466 -29.72 36.45 -20.08
N LEU A 467 -28.39 36.40 -20.28
CA LEU A 467 -27.57 35.21 -19.98
C LEU A 467 -27.29 35.07 -18.47
N ILE A 468 -27.29 36.19 -17.73
CA ILE A 468 -26.94 36.26 -16.31
C ILE A 468 -28.17 36.01 -15.40
N SER A 469 -29.38 36.41 -15.82
CA SER A 469 -30.60 36.40 -14.98
C SER A 469 -31.09 35.00 -14.56
N GLY A 470 -30.53 33.93 -15.13
CA GLY A 470 -30.87 32.55 -14.77
C GLY A 470 -30.26 32.05 -13.45
N ARG A 471 -29.40 32.83 -12.78
CA ARG A 471 -28.53 32.35 -11.68
C ARG A 471 -28.57 33.17 -10.38
N GLY A 472 -29.38 34.23 -10.29
CA GLY A 472 -29.25 35.25 -9.24
C GLY A 472 -30.29 35.26 -8.13
N ASP A 473 -29.89 35.85 -7.00
CA ASP A 473 -30.69 36.22 -5.83
C ASP A 473 -31.84 37.18 -6.22
N GLN A 474 -32.93 37.20 -5.45
CA GLN A 474 -34.21 37.81 -5.87
C GLN A 474 -34.09 39.30 -6.28
N GLY A 475 -33.18 40.05 -5.64
CA GLY A 475 -32.90 41.45 -5.97
C GLY A 475 -32.11 41.68 -7.27
N GLN A 476 -31.28 40.73 -7.71
CA GLN A 476 -30.57 40.85 -9.00
C GLN A 476 -31.53 40.66 -10.18
N LYS A 477 -32.52 39.77 -10.00
CA LYS A 477 -33.55 39.53 -11.01
C LYS A 477 -34.44 40.75 -11.22
N GLU A 478 -34.83 41.43 -10.14
CA GLU A 478 -35.59 42.69 -10.20
C GLU A 478 -34.83 43.79 -10.96
N GLU A 479 -33.51 43.93 -10.77
CA GLU A 479 -32.71 44.92 -11.51
C GLU A 479 -32.66 44.63 -13.02
N VAL A 480 -32.52 43.36 -13.40
CA VAL A 480 -32.51 42.94 -14.82
C VAL A 480 -33.89 43.11 -15.46
N ASP A 481 -34.95 42.67 -14.77
CA ASP A 481 -36.32 42.76 -15.26
C ASP A 481 -36.74 44.23 -15.44
N HIS A 482 -36.39 45.10 -14.48
CA HIS A 482 -36.70 46.53 -14.58
C HIS A 482 -35.99 47.21 -15.76
N PHE A 483 -34.70 46.93 -15.96
CA PHE A 483 -33.98 47.45 -17.13
C PHE A 483 -34.60 46.96 -18.44
N SER A 484 -34.91 45.67 -18.52
CA SER A 484 -35.50 45.03 -19.70
C SER A 484 -36.87 45.60 -20.05
N GLU A 485 -37.73 45.82 -19.05
CA GLU A 485 -39.07 46.39 -19.23
C GLU A 485 -39.01 47.85 -19.68
N VAL A 486 -38.19 48.67 -19.03
CA VAL A 486 -38.03 50.09 -19.38
C VAL A 486 -37.43 50.22 -20.78
N PHE A 487 -36.38 49.48 -21.09
CA PHE A 487 -35.76 49.52 -22.42
C PHE A 487 -36.72 49.03 -23.52
N SER A 488 -37.48 47.97 -23.27
CA SER A 488 -38.50 47.48 -24.21
C SER A 488 -39.62 48.50 -24.44
N SER A 489 -40.06 49.18 -23.38
CA SER A 489 -41.07 50.24 -23.46
C SER A 489 -40.57 51.42 -24.30
N VAL A 490 -39.32 51.84 -24.09
CA VAL A 490 -38.69 52.92 -24.88
C VAL A 490 -38.54 52.54 -26.35
N ARG A 491 -38.22 51.27 -26.65
CA ARG A 491 -38.20 50.76 -28.05
C ARG A 491 -39.58 50.71 -28.69
N GLY A 492 -40.63 50.45 -27.92
CA GLY A 492 -42.02 50.40 -28.39
C GLY A 492 -42.71 51.77 -28.51
N TRP A 493 -42.09 52.84 -28.02
CA TRP A 493 -42.58 54.23 -28.13
C TRP A 493 -42.29 54.89 -29.49
N HIS A 494 -41.41 54.28 -30.30
CA HIS A 494 -41.12 54.68 -31.67
C HIS A 494 -42.02 53.92 -32.65
#